data_AF-M5ECC5-F1
#
_entry.id   AF-M5ECC5-F1
#
_cell.length_a   1.000
_cell.length_b   1.000
_cell.length_c   1.000
_cell.angle_alpha   90.00
_cell.angle_beta   90.00
_cell.angle_gamma   90.00
#
_symmetry.space_group_name_H-M   'P 1'
#
loop_
_entity.id
_entity.type
_entity.pdbx_description
1 polymer ?
#
loop_
_entity_poly.entity_id
_entity_poly.type
_entity_poly.pdbx_seq_one_letter_code
_entity_poly.pdbx_strand_id
1 'polypeptide(L)'
;MPASTAPLAVSAWGGTAALPSLDPASLYVLALVQLAQVPAHAVEPPAWFHTDAVPSVYAAHTAEGRAYAAEVLATTPAAARAYLYEHVPQPEAQRAARVHAVLALLDDAASDLVLHTLFSLPPNFQKVTCPALAGSARGWPSSLPRRLRAAVRARLESPHVALWGIGGSWEREERAQQARWDTAAGLPGARDPAAQLPRVGFRGNPGLAQDMREQWERSRLASRARHVLRAIQASVPDGGFVAGCAEPTAADARLYSLLAPLVLETWPVDVLPALLTSEFPALVQHTHRMHARLWHGTRGWAWQRDASMAPPASAWLAWPSRPAWPSWPPWSSRAKDTRPLPPTLRWGRMAWIASALVGPLVYLFVSGLVVIEVDEPDELEEPDELEEPDEPADPDALEDPGETLGADEMEDLALEDDAPEDDDA
;
A
#
# COMPACT_ATOMS: atom_id res chain seq x y z
N MET A 1 -32.25 -19.38 -23.86
CA MET A 1 -32.26 -18.38 -22.77
C MET A 1 -31.12 -18.76 -21.84
N PRO A 2 -30.11 -17.89 -21.63
CA PRO A 2 -29.02 -18.24 -20.72
C PRO A 2 -29.61 -18.44 -19.32
N ALA A 3 -29.16 -19.51 -18.65
CA ALA A 3 -29.57 -19.82 -17.29
C ALA A 3 -29.34 -18.58 -16.41
N SER A 4 -30.35 -18.20 -15.62
CA SER A 4 -30.25 -17.11 -14.65
C SER A 4 -29.09 -17.40 -13.70
N THR A 5 -27.92 -16.82 -13.94
CA THR A 5 -26.80 -16.85 -13.00
C THR A 5 -27.25 -16.18 -11.72
N ALA A 6 -27.03 -16.87 -10.58
CA ALA A 6 -27.38 -16.34 -9.28
C ALA A 6 -26.67 -14.98 -9.06
N PRO A 7 -27.33 -14.00 -8.43
CA PRO A 7 -26.70 -12.72 -8.17
C PRO A 7 -25.49 -12.90 -7.26
N LEU A 8 -24.47 -12.07 -7.44
CA LEU A 8 -23.27 -12.04 -6.60
C LEU A 8 -23.30 -10.88 -5.61
N ALA A 9 -22.59 -11.02 -4.50
CA ALA A 9 -22.27 -9.92 -3.60
C ALA A 9 -20.74 -9.77 -3.53
N VAL A 10 -20.24 -8.55 -3.58
CA VAL A 10 -18.80 -8.26 -3.54
C VAL A 10 -18.51 -7.32 -2.38
N SER A 11 -17.63 -7.74 -1.47
CA SER A 11 -17.08 -6.83 -0.47
C SER A 11 -15.98 -5.98 -1.12
N ALA A 12 -16.02 -4.68 -0.89
CA ALA A 12 -15.05 -3.74 -1.44
C ALA A 12 -14.75 -2.62 -0.44
N TRP A 13 -13.48 -2.20 -0.38
CA TRP A 13 -13.11 -1.03 0.39
C TRP A 13 -13.60 0.26 -0.27
N GLY A 14 -13.78 1.29 0.56
CA GLY A 14 -14.51 2.52 0.23
C GLY A 14 -14.13 3.20 -1.08
N GLY A 15 -15.04 4.05 -1.56
CA GLY A 15 -14.93 4.76 -2.82
C GLY A 15 -14.89 6.28 -2.66
N THR A 16 -14.82 6.95 -3.80
CA THR A 16 -14.84 8.41 -3.92
C THR A 16 -16.11 8.83 -4.66
N ALA A 17 -16.18 10.09 -5.10
CA ALA A 17 -17.24 10.53 -6.00
C ALA A 17 -17.06 9.98 -7.42
N ALA A 18 -15.81 9.78 -7.87
CA ALA A 18 -15.52 9.33 -9.23
C ALA A 18 -15.36 7.79 -9.35
N LEU A 19 -15.01 7.10 -8.26
CA LEU A 19 -14.71 5.68 -8.27
C LEU A 19 -15.53 4.90 -7.23
N PRO A 20 -15.99 3.68 -7.58
CA PRO A 20 -16.70 2.83 -6.62
C PRO A 20 -15.79 2.29 -5.50
N SER A 21 -14.47 2.22 -5.75
CA SER A 21 -13.44 1.87 -4.77
C SER A 21 -12.15 2.60 -5.12
N LEU A 22 -11.45 3.13 -4.10
CA LEU A 22 -10.09 3.65 -4.25
C LEU A 22 -9.02 2.56 -4.08
N ASP A 23 -9.35 1.47 -3.39
CA ASP A 23 -8.46 0.31 -3.26
C ASP A 23 -8.35 -0.43 -4.61
N PRO A 24 -7.14 -0.61 -5.18
CA PRO A 24 -6.96 -1.27 -6.46
C PRO A 24 -7.41 -2.73 -6.48
N ALA A 25 -7.26 -3.46 -5.36
CA ALA A 25 -7.70 -4.86 -5.31
C ALA A 25 -9.23 -4.93 -5.39
N SER A 26 -9.92 -4.15 -4.57
CA SER A 26 -11.39 -4.04 -4.58
C SER A 26 -11.93 -3.55 -5.92
N LEU A 27 -11.32 -2.51 -6.49
CA LEU A 27 -11.72 -1.99 -7.80
C LEU A 27 -11.55 -3.02 -8.92
N TYR A 28 -10.51 -3.87 -8.83
CA TYR A 28 -10.28 -4.94 -9.78
C TYR A 28 -11.39 -6.01 -9.74
N VAL A 29 -11.75 -6.49 -8.55
CA VAL A 29 -12.82 -7.49 -8.41
C VAL A 29 -14.16 -6.92 -8.88
N LEU A 30 -14.47 -5.67 -8.55
CA LEU A 30 -15.66 -4.99 -9.06
C LEU A 30 -15.65 -4.91 -10.60
N ALA A 31 -14.51 -4.54 -11.20
CA ALA A 31 -14.37 -4.48 -12.65
C ALA A 31 -14.51 -5.85 -13.32
N LEU A 32 -13.97 -6.93 -12.73
CA LEU A 32 -14.13 -8.29 -13.24
C LEU A 32 -15.59 -8.72 -13.27
N VAL A 33 -16.34 -8.44 -12.20
CA VAL A 33 -17.77 -8.77 -12.13
C VAL A 33 -18.58 -8.00 -13.18
N GLN A 34 -18.24 -6.72 -13.42
CA GLN A 34 -18.86 -5.95 -14.51
C GLN A 34 -18.53 -6.49 -15.90
N LEU A 35 -17.28 -6.89 -16.14
CA LEU A 35 -16.89 -7.50 -17.42
C LEU A 35 -17.60 -8.83 -17.65
N ALA A 36 -17.76 -9.62 -16.59
CA ALA A 36 -18.49 -10.88 -16.60
C ALA A 36 -20.01 -10.71 -16.82
N GLN A 37 -20.52 -9.48 -16.70
CA GLN A 37 -21.95 -9.13 -16.85
C GLN A 37 -22.86 -9.94 -15.91
N VAL A 38 -22.34 -10.33 -14.76
CA VAL A 38 -23.10 -11.05 -13.74
C VAL A 38 -23.83 -10.03 -12.86
N PRO A 39 -25.14 -10.18 -12.61
CA PRO A 39 -25.86 -9.34 -11.66
C PRO A 39 -25.17 -9.38 -10.30
N ALA A 40 -24.82 -8.22 -9.76
CA ALA A 40 -24.09 -8.17 -8.49
C ALA A 40 -24.47 -6.98 -7.63
N HIS A 41 -24.16 -7.07 -6.34
CA HIS A 41 -24.27 -5.99 -5.37
C HIS A 41 -22.92 -5.76 -4.72
N ALA A 42 -22.53 -4.49 -4.55
CA ALA A 42 -21.38 -4.15 -3.72
C ALA A 42 -21.83 -4.03 -2.25
N VAL A 43 -20.99 -4.49 -1.34
CA VAL A 43 -21.25 -4.47 0.10
C VAL A 43 -20.07 -3.79 0.77
N GLU A 44 -20.33 -2.77 1.59
CA GLU A 44 -19.29 -2.15 2.41
C GLU A 44 -19.03 -3.08 3.61
N PRO A 45 -17.82 -3.65 3.75
CA PRO A 45 -17.50 -4.51 4.87
C PRO A 45 -17.47 -3.70 6.18
N PRO A 46 -17.90 -4.27 7.31
CA PRO A 46 -17.77 -3.63 8.60
C PRO A 46 -16.30 -3.26 8.92
N ALA A 47 -16.08 -2.13 9.59
CA ALA A 47 -14.74 -1.61 9.91
C ALA A 47 -13.83 -2.54 10.74
N TRP A 48 -14.42 -3.56 11.39
CA TRP A 48 -13.72 -4.56 12.19
C TRP A 48 -13.33 -5.83 11.41
N PHE A 49 -13.69 -5.94 10.12
CA PHE A 49 -13.22 -7.05 9.29
C PHE A 49 -11.69 -7.08 9.21
N HIS A 50 -11.16 -8.29 9.00
CA HIS A 50 -9.74 -8.46 8.70
C HIS A 50 -9.45 -7.80 7.34
N THR A 51 -8.38 -7.01 7.28
CA THR A 51 -7.98 -6.27 6.07
C THR A 51 -7.79 -7.18 4.87
N ASP A 52 -7.37 -8.42 5.13
CA ASP A 52 -7.00 -9.41 4.13
C ASP A 52 -8.22 -10.19 3.61
N ALA A 53 -9.40 -10.00 4.23
CA ALA A 53 -10.65 -10.66 3.83
C ALA A 53 -11.42 -9.90 2.75
N VAL A 54 -10.89 -8.75 2.29
CA VAL A 54 -11.54 -7.86 1.32
C VAL A 54 -10.49 -7.46 0.26
N PRO A 55 -10.81 -7.57 -1.03
CA PRO A 55 -12.13 -7.93 -1.57
C PRO A 55 -12.43 -9.42 -1.55
N SER A 56 -13.71 -9.74 -1.39
CA SER A 56 -14.25 -11.10 -1.47
C SER A 56 -15.56 -11.15 -2.23
N VAL A 57 -15.80 -12.26 -2.92
CA VAL A 57 -16.99 -12.54 -3.71
C VAL A 57 -17.83 -13.58 -2.99
N TYR A 58 -19.13 -13.33 -2.93
CA TYR A 58 -20.11 -14.15 -2.27
C TYR A 58 -21.26 -14.48 -3.22
N ALA A 59 -21.90 -15.63 -3.02
CA ALA A 59 -23.24 -15.84 -3.55
C ALA A 59 -24.19 -14.85 -2.86
N ALA A 60 -25.05 -14.18 -3.61
CA ALA A 60 -26.07 -13.32 -3.04
C ALA A 60 -27.43 -14.02 -2.99
N HIS A 61 -28.14 -13.83 -1.89
CA HIS A 61 -29.54 -14.15 -1.79
C HIS A 61 -30.34 -12.86 -1.61
N THR A 62 -31.32 -12.63 -2.48
CA THR A 62 -32.24 -11.49 -2.35
C THR A 62 -33.47 -11.91 -1.57
N ALA A 63 -33.65 -11.33 -0.39
CA ALA A 63 -34.85 -11.49 0.43
C ALA A 63 -35.42 -10.10 0.75
N GLU A 64 -36.74 -9.92 0.59
CA GLU A 64 -37.44 -8.67 0.91
C GLU A 64 -36.86 -7.42 0.21
N GLY A 65 -36.34 -7.59 -1.02
CA GLY A 65 -35.73 -6.49 -1.79
C GLY A 65 -34.33 -6.07 -1.30
N ARG A 66 -33.72 -6.81 -0.37
CA ARG A 66 -32.34 -6.62 0.08
C ARG A 66 -31.47 -7.80 -0.33
N ALA A 67 -30.24 -7.51 -0.76
CA ALA A 67 -29.25 -8.53 -1.06
C ALA A 67 -28.44 -8.87 0.19
N TYR A 68 -28.32 -10.16 0.49
CA TYR A 68 -27.52 -10.69 1.58
C TYR A 68 -26.39 -11.56 1.02
N ALA A 69 -25.18 -11.36 1.54
CA ALA A 69 -24.05 -12.25 1.27
C ALA A 69 -24.28 -13.60 1.97
N ALA A 70 -24.19 -14.69 1.21
CA ALA A 70 -24.38 -16.05 1.70
C ALA A 70 -23.02 -16.79 1.72
N GLU A 71 -22.80 -17.68 0.76
CA GLU A 71 -21.58 -18.50 0.67
C GLU A 71 -20.39 -17.70 0.11
N VAL A 72 -19.20 -17.94 0.64
CA VAL A 72 -17.95 -17.33 0.16
C VAL A 72 -17.46 -18.09 -1.08
N LEU A 73 -17.37 -17.40 -2.21
CA LEU A 73 -16.92 -17.98 -3.48
C LEU A 73 -15.45 -17.69 -3.75
N ALA A 74 -14.97 -16.50 -3.37
CA ALA A 74 -13.58 -16.11 -3.50
C ALA A 74 -13.17 -15.11 -2.41
N THR A 75 -11.97 -15.27 -1.88
CA THR A 75 -11.40 -14.39 -0.83
C THR A 75 -10.22 -13.55 -1.31
N THR A 76 -9.76 -13.77 -2.54
CA THR A 76 -8.64 -13.02 -3.13
C THR A 76 -8.99 -12.58 -4.55
N PRO A 77 -8.35 -11.52 -5.08
CA PRO A 77 -8.56 -11.12 -6.47
C PRO A 77 -8.18 -12.20 -7.49
N ALA A 78 -7.18 -13.02 -7.19
CA ALA A 78 -6.79 -14.15 -8.03
C ALA A 78 -7.86 -15.24 -8.05
N ALA A 79 -8.43 -15.58 -6.88
CA ALA A 79 -9.54 -16.53 -6.78
C ALA A 79 -10.81 -15.99 -7.46
N ALA A 80 -11.09 -14.69 -7.32
CA ALA A 80 -12.23 -14.05 -8.00
C ALA A 80 -12.07 -14.10 -9.53
N ARG A 81 -10.87 -13.84 -10.06
CA ARG A 81 -10.56 -14.02 -11.49
C ARG A 81 -10.77 -15.46 -11.93
N ALA A 82 -10.30 -16.44 -11.16
CA ALA A 82 -10.46 -17.86 -11.48
C ALA A 82 -11.94 -18.27 -11.49
N TYR A 83 -12.71 -17.82 -10.51
CA TYR A 83 -14.16 -18.08 -10.43
C TYR A 83 -14.92 -17.46 -11.61
N LEU A 84 -14.57 -16.23 -12.00
CA LEU A 84 -15.21 -15.51 -13.10
C LEU A 84 -14.62 -15.85 -14.47
N TYR A 85 -13.65 -16.78 -14.55
CA TYR A 85 -12.88 -17.04 -15.76
C TYR A 85 -13.79 -17.38 -16.95
N GLU A 86 -14.75 -18.28 -16.77
CA GLU A 86 -15.67 -18.69 -17.84
C GLU A 86 -16.62 -17.57 -18.32
N HIS A 87 -16.79 -16.52 -17.50
CA HIS A 87 -17.71 -15.42 -17.78
C HIS A 87 -17.02 -14.20 -18.40
N VAL A 88 -15.69 -14.14 -18.34
CA VAL A 88 -14.89 -13.05 -18.92
C VAL A 88 -14.40 -13.46 -20.31
N PRO A 89 -14.41 -12.55 -21.32
CA PRO A 89 -13.92 -12.86 -22.66
C PRO A 89 -12.51 -13.45 -22.66
N GLN A 90 -12.35 -14.59 -23.33
CA GLN A 90 -11.10 -15.32 -23.35
C GLN A 90 -10.29 -15.03 -24.62
N PRO A 91 -9.00 -14.68 -24.48
CA PRO A 91 -8.12 -14.51 -25.61
C PRO A 91 -7.73 -15.85 -26.25
N GLU A 92 -7.39 -15.82 -27.54
CA GLU A 92 -6.73 -16.94 -28.23
C GLU A 92 -5.45 -17.38 -27.49
N ALA A 93 -5.07 -18.66 -27.56
CA ALA A 93 -3.98 -19.24 -26.74
C ALA A 93 -2.67 -18.44 -26.76
N GLN A 94 -2.23 -17.93 -27.92
CA GLN A 94 -1.02 -17.11 -28.03
C GLN A 94 -1.18 -15.74 -27.33
N ARG A 95 -2.37 -15.14 -27.40
CA ARG A 95 -2.69 -13.89 -26.69
C ARG A 95 -2.89 -14.14 -25.20
N ALA A 96 -3.39 -15.31 -24.79
CA ALA A 96 -3.57 -15.68 -23.38
C ALA A 96 -2.25 -15.64 -22.59
N ALA A 97 -1.17 -16.16 -23.17
CA ALA A 97 0.17 -16.08 -22.56
C ALA A 97 0.63 -14.63 -22.37
N ARG A 98 0.40 -13.77 -23.36
CA ARG A 98 0.71 -12.33 -23.27
C ARG A 98 -0.12 -11.62 -22.22
N VAL A 99 -1.43 -11.88 -22.17
CA VAL A 99 -2.35 -11.35 -21.15
C VAL A 99 -1.89 -11.77 -19.75
N HIS A 100 -1.45 -13.01 -19.57
CA HIS A 100 -0.93 -13.51 -18.30
C HIS A 100 0.39 -12.82 -17.89
N ALA A 101 1.33 -12.66 -18.83
CA ALA A 101 2.58 -11.94 -18.57
C ALA A 101 2.35 -10.48 -18.17
N VAL A 102 1.41 -9.80 -18.84
CA VAL A 102 1.01 -8.43 -18.48
C VAL A 102 0.36 -8.39 -17.10
N LEU A 103 -0.51 -9.35 -16.76
CA LEU A 103 -1.10 -9.44 -15.43
C LEU A 103 -0.03 -9.57 -14.33
N ALA A 104 0.99 -10.40 -14.53
CA ALA A 104 2.11 -10.53 -13.60
C ALA A 104 2.88 -9.20 -13.45
N LEU A 105 3.19 -8.54 -14.57
CA LEU A 105 3.83 -7.21 -14.55
C LEU A 105 3.00 -6.17 -13.77
N LEU A 106 1.68 -6.22 -13.89
CA LEU A 106 0.77 -5.33 -13.18
C LEU A 106 0.72 -5.63 -11.67
N ASP A 107 0.69 -6.91 -11.30
CA ASP A 107 0.59 -7.37 -9.91
C ASP A 107 1.88 -7.21 -9.10
N ASP A 108 3.03 -7.19 -9.77
CA ASP A 108 4.34 -7.04 -9.12
C ASP A 108 4.84 -5.59 -9.18
N ALA A 109 4.93 -4.99 -10.37
CA ALA A 109 5.61 -3.72 -10.55
C ALA A 109 4.66 -2.51 -10.47
N ALA A 110 3.55 -2.55 -11.20
CA ALA A 110 2.63 -1.42 -11.27
C ALA A 110 1.86 -1.21 -9.96
N SER A 111 1.48 -2.30 -9.29
CA SER A 111 0.83 -2.24 -7.97
C SER A 111 1.65 -1.48 -6.95
N ASP A 112 2.97 -1.69 -6.91
CA ASP A 112 3.84 -1.09 -5.90
C ASP A 112 3.94 0.44 -6.09
N LEU A 113 3.95 0.91 -7.34
CA LEU A 113 3.93 2.34 -7.67
C LEU A 113 2.61 3.01 -7.27
N VAL A 114 1.49 2.33 -7.50
CA VAL A 114 0.16 2.83 -7.10
C VAL A 114 0.04 2.85 -5.58
N LEU A 115 0.38 1.74 -4.92
CA LEU A 115 0.35 1.63 -3.46
C LEU A 115 1.27 2.67 -2.79
N HIS A 116 2.43 2.96 -3.38
CA HIS A 116 3.29 4.05 -2.93
C HIS A 116 2.54 5.40 -2.95
N THR A 117 1.88 5.72 -4.05
CA THR A 117 1.13 6.98 -4.19
C THR A 117 -0.03 7.08 -3.20
N LEU A 118 -0.72 5.96 -2.95
CA LEU A 118 -1.88 5.89 -2.05
C LEU A 118 -1.51 5.91 -0.56
N PHE A 119 -0.47 5.18 -0.16
CA PHE A 119 -0.20 4.87 1.26
C PHE A 119 1.14 5.40 1.79
N SER A 120 2.17 5.42 0.95
CA SER A 120 3.51 5.85 1.38
C SER A 120 3.54 7.37 1.52
N LEU A 121 3.06 8.10 0.51
CA LEU A 121 3.05 9.56 0.51
C LEU A 121 2.05 10.13 1.55
N PRO A 122 2.54 10.79 2.62
CA PRO A 122 1.67 11.29 3.69
C PRO A 122 0.54 12.23 3.27
N PRO A 123 0.75 13.25 2.40
CA PRO A 123 -0.32 14.17 2.05
C PRO A 123 -1.42 13.46 1.26
N ASN A 124 -1.04 12.52 0.39
CA ASN A 124 -1.98 11.70 -0.38
C ASN A 124 -2.79 10.79 0.55
N PHE A 125 -2.11 10.09 1.46
CA PHE A 125 -2.76 9.20 2.40
C PHE A 125 -3.74 9.95 3.30
N GLN A 126 -3.37 11.10 3.85
CA GLN A 126 -4.21 11.83 4.80
C GLN A 126 -5.40 12.52 4.15
N LYS A 127 -5.21 13.11 2.96
CA LYS A 127 -6.23 13.96 2.32
C LYS A 127 -7.16 13.17 1.40
N VAL A 128 -6.71 12.05 0.84
CA VAL A 128 -7.46 11.30 -0.18
C VAL A 128 -7.73 9.87 0.30
N THR A 129 -6.68 9.09 0.55
CA THR A 129 -6.81 7.66 0.81
C THR A 129 -7.52 7.34 2.12
N CYS A 130 -7.13 8.00 3.22
CA CYS A 130 -7.69 7.74 4.54
C CYS A 130 -9.18 8.12 4.62
N PRO A 131 -9.63 9.28 4.10
CA PRO A 131 -11.06 9.60 4.02
C PRO A 131 -11.84 8.60 3.16
N ALA A 132 -11.32 8.17 2.01
CA ALA A 132 -11.99 7.21 1.15
C ALA A 132 -12.14 5.83 1.82
N LEU A 133 -11.09 5.35 2.49
CA LEU A 133 -11.10 4.05 3.18
C LEU A 133 -11.83 4.06 4.52
N ALA A 134 -11.93 5.20 5.20
CA ALA A 134 -12.70 5.33 6.43
C ALA A 134 -14.21 5.15 6.17
N GLY A 135 -14.64 5.26 4.91
CA GLY A 135 -15.99 4.98 4.49
C GLY A 135 -17.00 6.02 4.98
N SER A 136 -18.27 5.68 4.82
CA SER A 136 -19.39 6.54 5.21
C SER A 136 -19.78 6.42 6.70
N ALA A 137 -18.99 5.66 7.48
CA ALA A 137 -19.18 5.41 8.90
C ALA A 137 -19.02 6.70 9.74
N ARG A 138 -20.02 7.58 9.64
CA ARG A 138 -20.16 8.82 10.41
C ARG A 138 -20.41 8.45 11.87
N GLY A 139 -19.34 8.29 12.65
CA GLY A 139 -19.45 8.27 14.10
C GLY A 139 -18.37 7.51 14.85
N TRP A 140 -17.63 6.61 14.20
CA TRP A 140 -16.63 5.78 14.87
C TRP A 140 -15.26 5.92 14.21
N PRO A 141 -14.20 6.26 14.98
CA PRO A 141 -12.85 6.30 14.43
C PRO A 141 -12.47 4.89 13.96
N SER A 142 -12.36 4.72 12.65
CA SER A 142 -11.89 3.47 12.06
C SER A 142 -10.36 3.43 12.10
N SER A 143 -9.79 2.39 12.72
CA SER A 143 -8.35 2.11 12.63
C SER A 143 -7.95 1.49 11.28
N LEU A 144 -8.94 1.19 10.42
CA LEU A 144 -8.76 0.46 9.18
C LEU A 144 -7.76 1.11 8.21
N PRO A 145 -7.83 2.42 7.89
CA PRO A 145 -6.86 3.01 6.98
C PRO A 145 -5.43 2.87 7.49
N ARG A 146 -5.23 2.95 8.82
CA ARG A 146 -3.91 2.77 9.44
C ARG A 146 -3.44 1.32 9.40
N ARG A 147 -4.33 0.35 9.61
CA ARG A 147 -4.02 -1.08 9.48
C ARG A 147 -3.63 -1.44 8.05
N LEU A 148 -4.40 -0.99 7.06
CA LEU A 148 -4.07 -1.18 5.64
C LEU A 148 -2.74 -0.52 5.28
N ARG A 149 -2.50 0.70 5.78
CA ARG A 149 -1.22 1.38 5.59
C ARG A 149 -0.05 0.58 6.17
N ALA A 150 -0.20 -0.04 7.34
CA ALA A 150 0.84 -0.87 7.95
C ALA A 150 1.13 -2.13 7.13
N ALA A 151 0.09 -2.79 6.60
CA ALA A 151 0.26 -3.95 5.72
C ALA A 151 1.00 -3.57 4.41
N VAL A 152 0.60 -2.46 3.78
CA VAL A 152 1.27 -1.94 2.57
C VAL A 152 2.71 -1.51 2.85
N ARG A 153 2.96 -0.91 4.02
CA ARG A 153 4.31 -0.51 4.44
C ARG A 153 5.28 -1.67 4.43
N ALA A 154 4.90 -2.81 5.01
CA ALA A 154 5.75 -4.00 5.05
C ALA A 154 6.18 -4.47 3.64
N ARG A 155 5.28 -4.39 2.65
CA ARG A 155 5.60 -4.72 1.24
C ARG A 155 6.56 -3.70 0.62
N LEU A 156 6.28 -2.40 0.78
CA LEU A 156 7.04 -1.32 0.13
C LEU A 156 8.42 -1.05 0.79
N GLU A 157 8.59 -1.41 2.06
CA GLU A 157 9.89 -1.34 2.77
C GLU A 157 10.81 -2.53 2.46
N SER A 158 10.30 -3.59 1.82
CA SER A 158 11.11 -4.75 1.46
C SER A 158 12.32 -4.34 0.59
N PRO A 159 13.49 -4.96 0.77
CA PRO A 159 14.72 -4.58 0.03
C PRO A 159 14.58 -4.62 -1.48
N HIS A 160 13.72 -5.50 -2.00
CA HIS A 160 13.47 -5.65 -3.44
C HIS A 160 12.58 -4.55 -4.02
N VAL A 161 11.66 -4.00 -3.22
CA VAL A 161 10.76 -2.93 -3.66
C VAL A 161 11.35 -1.56 -3.34
N ALA A 162 11.72 -1.34 -2.07
CA ALA A 162 12.34 -0.12 -1.56
C ALA A 162 11.66 1.16 -2.07
N LEU A 163 10.32 1.22 -1.99
CA LEU A 163 9.53 2.38 -2.42
C LEU A 163 8.94 3.18 -1.25
N TRP A 164 9.00 2.69 -0.02
CA TRP A 164 8.46 3.42 1.11
C TRP A 164 9.20 4.75 1.34
N GLY A 165 8.45 5.83 1.55
CA GLY A 165 8.95 7.18 1.83
C GLY A 165 9.53 7.96 0.63
N ILE A 166 9.88 7.31 -0.48
CA ILE A 166 10.56 7.96 -1.62
C ILE A 166 9.76 9.14 -2.20
N GLY A 167 10.39 10.30 -2.35
CA GLY A 167 9.77 11.46 -3.00
C GLY A 167 8.63 12.09 -2.18
N GLY A 168 8.41 11.58 -0.97
CA GLY A 168 7.47 12.08 0.01
C GLY A 168 8.15 12.95 1.04
N SER A 169 7.41 13.94 1.53
CA SER A 169 7.86 14.82 2.61
C SER A 169 7.75 14.15 3.99
N TRP A 170 7.97 12.83 4.09
CA TRP A 170 7.75 12.05 5.31
C TRP A 170 8.51 12.63 6.50
N GLU A 171 9.82 12.88 6.32
CA GLU A 171 10.66 13.47 7.36
C GLU A 171 10.22 14.90 7.74
N ARG A 172 9.69 15.69 6.79
CA ARG A 172 9.15 17.03 7.10
C ARG A 172 7.88 16.93 7.92
N GLU A 173 7.03 16.00 7.55
CA GLU A 173 5.75 15.85 8.20
C GLU A 173 5.88 15.22 9.58
N GLU A 174 6.77 14.25 9.75
CA GLU A 174 7.15 13.72 11.05
C GLU A 174 7.75 14.83 11.94
N ARG A 175 8.65 15.67 11.40
CA ARG A 175 9.16 16.84 12.13
C ARG A 175 8.07 17.85 12.46
N ALA A 176 7.14 18.13 11.55
CA ALA A 176 6.04 19.06 11.80
C ALA A 176 5.05 18.50 12.83
N GLN A 177 4.78 17.19 12.80
CA GLN A 177 3.97 16.51 13.80
C GLN A 177 4.68 16.50 15.15
N GLN A 178 5.96 16.14 15.19
CA GLN A 178 6.77 16.18 16.40
C GLN A 178 6.80 17.59 16.99
N ALA A 179 7.02 18.64 16.18
CA ALA A 179 6.96 20.02 16.63
C ALA A 179 5.57 20.40 17.18
N ARG A 180 4.47 19.90 16.59
CA ARG A 180 3.11 20.09 17.12
C ARG A 180 2.94 19.38 18.47
N TRP A 181 3.45 18.15 18.61
CA TRP A 181 3.44 17.41 19.86
C TRP A 181 4.28 18.10 20.94
N ASP A 182 5.48 18.56 20.60
CA ASP A 182 6.37 19.27 21.51
C ASP A 182 5.76 20.61 21.96
N THR A 183 5.10 21.33 21.06
CA THR A 183 4.34 22.55 21.37
C THR A 183 3.14 22.23 22.28
N ALA A 184 2.38 21.18 21.97
CA ALA A 184 1.23 20.76 22.77
C ALA A 184 1.63 20.20 24.15
N ALA A 185 2.81 19.57 24.25
CA ALA A 185 3.40 19.07 25.48
C ALA A 185 4.10 20.15 26.30
N GLY A 186 4.21 21.38 25.78
CA GLY A 186 4.85 22.51 26.45
C GLY A 186 6.36 22.35 26.63
N LEU A 187 7.02 21.54 25.78
CA LEU A 187 8.45 21.29 25.85
C LEU A 187 9.28 22.52 25.43
N PRO A 188 10.44 22.77 26.07
CA PRO A 188 11.17 24.04 25.98
C PRO A 188 11.71 24.38 24.58
N GLY A 189 11.89 23.40 23.69
CA GLY A 189 12.34 23.64 22.30
C GLY A 189 11.37 24.49 21.45
N ALA A 190 10.08 24.55 21.83
CA ALA A 190 9.09 25.37 21.14
C ALA A 190 9.14 26.86 21.52
N ARG A 191 9.89 27.22 22.58
CA ARG A 191 9.96 28.60 23.12
C ARG A 191 11.30 29.29 22.88
N ASP A 192 12.26 28.64 22.25
CA ASP A 192 13.60 29.19 22.12
C ASP A 192 13.63 30.33 21.07
N PRO A 193 13.78 31.61 21.47
CA PRO A 193 13.70 32.74 20.55
C PRO A 193 14.87 32.77 19.55
N ALA A 194 15.97 32.08 19.86
CA ALA A 194 17.12 31.92 18.97
C ALA A 194 16.84 30.99 17.78
N ALA A 195 15.83 30.11 17.86
CA ALA A 195 15.40 29.26 16.75
C ALA A 195 14.57 30.03 15.69
N GLN A 196 14.11 31.24 16.02
CA GLN A 196 13.29 32.09 15.14
C GLN A 196 14.12 33.14 14.37
N LEU A 197 15.43 33.20 14.59
CA LEU A 197 16.30 34.14 13.88
C LEU A 197 16.56 33.66 12.44
N PRO A 198 16.27 34.48 11.41
CA PRO A 198 16.55 34.13 10.03
C PRO A 198 18.05 34.08 9.82
N ARG A 199 18.59 32.87 9.65
CA ARG A 199 19.96 32.66 9.17
C ARG A 199 19.95 32.86 7.65
N VAL A 200 21.07 33.19 7.02
CA VAL A 200 21.18 33.39 5.55
C VAL A 200 22.11 32.33 4.94
N GLY A 201 21.82 31.83 3.73
CA GLY A 201 22.58 30.78 3.00
C GLY A 201 22.02 29.36 3.17
N PHE A 202 22.80 28.30 2.89
CA PHE A 202 22.42 26.89 3.19
C PHE A 202 22.13 26.68 4.70
N ARG A 203 22.77 27.46 5.57
CA ARG A 203 22.46 27.55 7.01
C ARG A 203 21.21 28.39 7.31
N GLY A 204 20.73 29.14 6.33
CA GLY A 204 19.58 30.03 6.39
C GLY A 204 18.28 29.48 5.83
N ASN A 205 18.37 28.44 5.02
CA ASN A 205 17.21 27.76 4.46
C ASN A 205 17.31 26.27 4.77
N PRO A 206 17.03 25.84 6.02
CA PRO A 206 17.18 24.44 6.44
C PRO A 206 16.31 23.47 5.63
N GLY A 207 15.34 23.97 4.85
CA GLY A 207 14.52 23.19 3.93
C GLY A 207 15.15 22.92 2.56
N LEU A 208 16.12 23.72 2.08
CA LEU A 208 16.59 23.65 0.69
C LEU A 208 17.26 22.32 0.34
N ALA A 209 18.14 21.82 1.20
CA ALA A 209 18.80 20.52 1.01
C ALA A 209 17.78 19.38 0.97
N GLN A 210 16.72 19.49 1.79
CA GLN A 210 15.63 18.53 1.79
C GLN A 210 14.72 18.66 0.57
N ASP A 211 14.45 19.89 0.10
CA ASP A 211 13.71 20.14 -1.13
C ASP A 211 14.43 19.53 -2.34
N MET A 212 15.75 19.73 -2.42
CA MET A 212 16.58 19.12 -3.47
C MET A 212 16.57 17.58 -3.39
N ARG A 213 16.69 17.02 -2.18
CA ARG A 213 16.60 15.56 -1.97
C ARG A 213 15.24 15.03 -2.41
N GLU A 214 14.15 15.67 -2.00
CA GLU A 214 12.80 15.26 -2.40
C GLU A 214 12.58 15.36 -3.91
N GLN A 215 13.07 16.44 -4.55
CA GLN A 215 13.00 16.57 -6.01
C GLN A 215 13.79 15.46 -6.72
N TRP A 216 14.97 15.13 -6.22
CA TRP A 216 15.78 14.03 -6.74
C TRP A 216 15.10 12.67 -6.52
N GLU A 217 14.49 12.43 -5.36
CA GLU A 217 13.75 11.20 -5.11
C GLU A 217 12.50 11.09 -6.00
N ARG A 218 11.80 12.21 -6.27
CA ARG A 218 10.68 12.27 -7.22
C ARG A 218 11.14 11.99 -8.65
N SER A 219 12.30 12.51 -9.07
CA SER A 219 12.84 12.22 -10.41
C SER A 219 13.24 10.76 -10.55
N ARG A 220 13.80 10.15 -9.49
CA ARG A 220 14.08 8.71 -9.42
C ARG A 220 12.80 7.87 -9.50
N LEU A 221 11.75 8.24 -8.75
CA LEU A 221 10.44 7.59 -8.82
C LEU A 221 9.85 7.68 -10.23
N ALA A 222 9.88 8.86 -10.85
CA ALA A 222 9.41 9.06 -12.21
C ALA A 222 10.20 8.21 -13.22
N SER A 223 11.53 8.15 -13.09
CA SER A 223 12.37 7.30 -13.95
C SER A 223 11.99 5.82 -13.83
N ARG A 224 11.83 5.30 -12.61
CA ARG A 224 11.37 3.91 -12.39
C ARG A 224 9.98 3.67 -12.97
N ALA A 225 9.05 4.60 -12.74
CA ALA A 225 7.69 4.51 -13.27
C ALA A 225 7.66 4.49 -14.80
N ARG A 226 8.49 5.30 -15.48
CA ARG A 226 8.60 5.28 -16.94
C ARG A 226 8.93 3.90 -17.50
N HIS A 227 9.85 3.17 -16.86
CA HIS A 227 10.22 1.83 -17.32
C HIS A 227 9.02 0.87 -17.28
N VAL A 228 8.30 0.87 -16.16
CA VAL A 228 7.11 0.02 -15.98
C VAL A 228 5.98 0.44 -16.94
N LEU A 229 5.68 1.73 -17.02
CA LEU A 229 4.60 2.26 -17.85
C LEU A 229 4.87 2.08 -19.35
N ARG A 230 6.12 2.19 -19.81
CA ARG A 230 6.50 1.88 -21.21
C ARG A 230 6.27 0.41 -21.55
N ALA A 231 6.63 -0.50 -20.65
CA ALA A 231 6.40 -1.94 -20.86
C ALA A 231 4.90 -2.27 -20.93
N ILE A 232 4.08 -1.62 -20.08
CA ILE A 232 2.62 -1.76 -20.11
C ILE A 232 2.05 -1.17 -21.39
N GLN A 233 2.44 0.05 -21.79
CA GLN A 233 1.96 0.70 -23.00
C GLN A 233 2.31 -0.11 -24.26
N ALA A 234 3.49 -0.72 -24.33
CA ALA A 234 3.86 -1.61 -25.44
C ALA A 234 2.89 -2.81 -25.58
N SER A 235 2.19 -3.17 -24.51
CA SER A 235 1.20 -4.26 -24.49
C SER A 235 -0.23 -3.79 -24.77
N VAL A 236 -0.47 -2.48 -24.89
CA VAL A 236 -1.79 -1.86 -25.13
C VAL A 236 -1.72 -1.07 -26.44
N PRO A 237 -2.15 -1.65 -27.57
CA PRO A 237 -2.16 -0.93 -28.84
C PRO A 237 -3.14 0.25 -28.79
N ASP A 238 -2.85 1.27 -29.61
CA ASP A 238 -3.69 2.46 -29.71
C ASP A 238 -5.14 2.10 -30.05
N GLY A 239 -6.07 2.57 -29.24
CA GLY A 239 -7.49 2.26 -29.43
C GLY A 239 -7.88 0.79 -29.18
N GLY A 240 -6.97 -0.07 -28.73
CA GLY A 240 -7.22 -1.49 -28.42
C GLY A 240 -7.23 -1.82 -26.92
N PHE A 241 -7.32 -3.12 -26.63
CA PHE A 241 -7.18 -3.71 -25.29
C PHE A 241 -5.85 -4.48 -25.17
N VAL A 242 -5.48 -4.88 -23.95
CA VAL A 242 -4.23 -5.59 -23.66
C VAL A 242 -4.01 -6.76 -24.64
N ALA A 243 -2.78 -6.91 -25.10
CA ALA A 243 -2.34 -7.92 -26.08
C ALA A 243 -3.07 -7.85 -27.44
N GLY A 244 -3.67 -6.71 -27.78
CA GLY A 244 -4.40 -6.51 -29.03
C GLY A 244 -5.71 -7.29 -29.09
N CYS A 245 -6.32 -7.57 -27.94
CA CYS A 245 -7.63 -8.20 -27.89
C CYS A 245 -8.73 -7.24 -28.40
N ALA A 246 -9.75 -7.79 -29.05
CA ALA A 246 -10.91 -7.02 -29.52
C ALA A 246 -11.86 -6.64 -28.37
N GLU A 247 -11.86 -7.43 -27.29
CA GLU A 247 -12.67 -7.24 -26.10
C GLU A 247 -11.79 -7.07 -24.86
N PRO A 248 -12.27 -6.34 -23.82
CA PRO A 248 -11.54 -6.15 -22.58
C PRO A 248 -11.38 -7.48 -21.84
N THR A 249 -10.15 -7.73 -21.39
CA THR A 249 -9.77 -8.92 -20.66
C THR A 249 -9.63 -8.65 -19.15
N ALA A 250 -9.34 -9.69 -18.38
CA ALA A 250 -8.96 -9.52 -16.96
C ALA A 250 -7.71 -8.62 -16.79
N ALA A 251 -6.78 -8.61 -17.75
CA ALA A 251 -5.63 -7.70 -17.71
C ALA A 251 -6.05 -6.23 -17.88
N ASP A 252 -7.03 -5.95 -18.73
CA ASP A 252 -7.58 -4.61 -18.89
C ASP A 252 -8.29 -4.13 -17.61
N ALA A 253 -9.05 -5.02 -16.96
CA ALA A 253 -9.67 -4.73 -15.66
C ALA A 253 -8.61 -4.47 -14.59
N ARG A 254 -7.50 -5.22 -14.58
CA ARG A 254 -6.41 -5.01 -13.63
C ARG A 254 -5.67 -3.71 -13.89
N LEU A 255 -5.34 -3.42 -15.14
CA LEU A 255 -4.71 -2.16 -15.56
C LEU A 255 -5.60 -0.96 -15.18
N TYR A 256 -6.90 -1.03 -15.48
CA TYR A 256 -7.89 -0.05 -15.06
C TYR A 256 -7.88 0.13 -13.54
N SER A 257 -7.90 -0.96 -12.77
CA SER A 257 -7.95 -0.87 -11.29
C SER A 257 -6.75 -0.15 -10.67
N LEU A 258 -5.60 -0.18 -11.35
CA LEU A 258 -4.35 0.44 -10.91
C LEU A 258 -4.24 1.89 -11.36
N LEU A 259 -4.62 2.19 -12.61
CA LEU A 259 -4.51 3.54 -13.18
C LEU A 259 -5.68 4.45 -12.85
N ALA A 260 -6.89 3.91 -12.69
CA ALA A 260 -8.08 4.72 -12.45
C ALA A 260 -7.97 5.59 -11.18
N PRO A 261 -7.44 5.09 -10.03
CA PRO A 261 -7.16 5.95 -8.88
C PRO A 261 -6.21 7.10 -9.21
N LEU A 262 -5.22 6.90 -10.09
CA LEU A 262 -4.25 7.94 -10.45
C LEU A 262 -4.80 8.95 -11.48
N VAL A 263 -5.68 8.50 -12.37
CA VAL A 263 -6.20 9.29 -13.50
C VAL A 263 -7.47 10.04 -13.15
N LEU A 264 -8.37 9.43 -12.37
CA LEU A 264 -9.72 9.97 -12.11
C LEU A 264 -9.83 10.73 -10.79
N GLU A 265 -8.81 10.64 -9.92
CA GLU A 265 -8.75 11.40 -8.66
C GLU A 265 -7.66 12.48 -8.69
N THR A 266 -7.86 13.51 -7.87
CA THR A 266 -6.88 14.58 -7.69
C THR A 266 -5.96 14.29 -6.51
N TRP A 267 -4.65 14.35 -6.73
CA TRP A 267 -3.64 14.01 -5.73
C TRP A 267 -2.87 15.25 -5.25
N PRO A 268 -2.65 15.42 -3.94
CA PRO A 268 -1.78 16.47 -3.41
C PRO A 268 -0.33 16.39 -3.90
N VAL A 269 0.18 15.18 -4.07
CA VAL A 269 1.48 14.89 -4.70
C VAL A 269 1.19 14.01 -5.90
N ASP A 270 1.46 14.55 -7.08
CA ASP A 270 0.93 14.07 -8.38
C ASP A 270 2.02 13.58 -9.34
N VAL A 271 3.15 13.10 -8.82
CA VAL A 271 4.29 12.63 -9.65
C VAL A 271 3.85 11.59 -10.70
N LEU A 272 3.11 10.55 -10.31
CA LEU A 272 2.62 9.54 -11.25
C LEU A 272 1.44 10.04 -12.12
N PRO A 273 0.39 10.71 -11.57
CA PRO A 273 -0.66 11.32 -12.38
C PRO A 273 -0.15 12.29 -13.47
N ALA A 274 0.80 13.16 -13.12
CA ALA A 274 1.41 14.11 -14.05
C ALA A 274 2.22 13.38 -15.13
N LEU A 275 2.98 12.35 -14.75
CA LEU A 275 3.72 11.51 -15.69
C LEU A 275 2.77 10.79 -16.67
N LEU A 276 1.68 10.19 -16.19
CA LEU A 276 0.69 9.52 -17.03
C LEU A 276 0.07 10.49 -18.05
N THR A 277 -0.29 11.69 -17.59
CA THR A 277 -0.94 12.71 -18.43
C THR A 277 0.00 13.29 -19.49
N SER A 278 1.28 13.47 -19.15
CA SER A 278 2.28 14.09 -20.04
C SER A 278 2.93 13.10 -21.01
N GLU A 279 3.30 11.91 -20.55
CA GLU A 279 4.12 10.97 -21.33
C GLU A 279 3.34 9.72 -21.80
N PHE A 280 2.22 9.36 -21.17
CA PHE A 280 1.49 8.12 -21.43
C PHE A 280 0.00 8.32 -21.75
N PRO A 281 -0.37 9.19 -22.71
CA PRO A 281 -1.76 9.52 -23.01
C PRO A 281 -2.58 8.31 -23.47
N ALA A 282 -1.97 7.32 -24.13
CA ALA A 282 -2.65 6.09 -24.54
C ALA A 282 -3.19 5.28 -23.34
N LEU A 283 -2.45 5.24 -22.23
CA LEU A 283 -2.88 4.57 -20.99
C LEU A 283 -4.01 5.34 -20.29
N VAL A 284 -3.95 6.67 -20.32
CA VAL A 284 -5.03 7.54 -19.83
C VAL A 284 -6.31 7.30 -20.64
N GLN A 285 -6.21 7.28 -21.97
CA GLN A 285 -7.33 6.98 -22.86
C GLN A 285 -7.88 5.56 -22.65
N HIS A 286 -7.02 4.56 -22.47
CA HIS A 286 -7.45 3.20 -22.10
C HIS A 286 -8.26 3.21 -20.80
N THR A 287 -7.77 3.92 -19.77
CA THR A 287 -8.45 4.03 -18.47
C THR A 287 -9.83 4.66 -18.60
N HIS A 288 -9.98 5.76 -19.35
CA HIS A 288 -11.28 6.39 -19.60
C HIS A 288 -12.22 5.48 -20.40
N ARG A 289 -11.73 4.77 -21.43
CA ARG A 289 -12.54 3.82 -22.20
C ARG A 289 -13.05 2.67 -21.32
N MET A 290 -12.19 2.13 -20.47
CA MET A 290 -12.58 1.11 -19.49
C MET A 290 -13.59 1.67 -18.49
N HIS A 291 -13.39 2.89 -17.96
CA HIS A 291 -14.34 3.53 -17.06
C HIS A 291 -15.73 3.69 -17.69
N ALA A 292 -15.79 4.22 -18.92
CA ALA A 292 -17.02 4.36 -19.69
C ALA A 292 -17.73 3.02 -19.88
N ARG A 293 -16.98 1.98 -20.26
CA ARG A 293 -17.53 0.65 -20.53
C ARG A 293 -18.05 -0.06 -19.27
N LEU A 294 -17.34 0.10 -18.15
CA LEU A 294 -17.68 -0.56 -16.89
C LEU A 294 -18.84 0.13 -16.15
N TRP A 295 -18.93 1.46 -16.20
CA TRP A 295 -19.80 2.22 -15.27
C TRP A 295 -20.83 3.12 -15.95
N HIS A 296 -20.69 3.48 -17.23
CA HIS A 296 -21.61 4.42 -17.90
C HIS A 296 -22.74 3.73 -18.70
N GLY A 297 -23.05 2.47 -18.41
CA GLY A 297 -24.20 1.75 -19.00
C GLY A 297 -25.29 1.47 -17.97
N THR A 298 -26.57 1.50 -18.40
CA THR A 298 -27.77 1.03 -17.67
C THR A 298 -27.76 -0.50 -17.47
N ARG A 299 -26.63 -1.06 -17.07
CA ARG A 299 -26.51 -2.45 -16.63
C ARG A 299 -26.76 -2.42 -15.13
N GLY A 300 -27.73 -3.22 -14.66
CA GLY A 300 -28.38 -3.12 -13.35
C GLY A 300 -27.50 -3.36 -12.12
N TRP A 301 -26.36 -2.69 -12.04
CA TRP A 301 -25.54 -2.62 -10.85
C TRP A 301 -26.15 -1.58 -9.91
N ALA A 302 -26.88 -2.07 -8.93
CA ALA A 302 -27.20 -1.27 -7.76
C ALA A 302 -25.95 -1.31 -6.86
N TRP A 303 -25.01 -0.41 -7.10
CA TRP A 303 -24.03 -0.08 -6.06
C TRP A 303 -24.81 0.54 -4.90
N GLN A 304 -25.21 -0.32 -3.96
CA GLN A 304 -25.91 0.07 -2.77
C GLN A 304 -24.88 0.14 -1.64
N ARG A 305 -24.61 1.36 -1.17
CA ARG A 305 -23.87 1.57 0.09
C ARG A 305 -24.61 1.02 1.32
N ASP A 306 -25.84 0.52 1.16
CA ASP A 306 -26.74 0.12 2.25
C ASP A 306 -26.90 -1.41 2.43
N ALA A 307 -26.07 -2.23 1.76
CA ALA A 307 -26.10 -3.67 2.01
C ALA A 307 -25.45 -3.98 3.37
N SER A 308 -26.27 -4.33 4.36
CA SER A 308 -25.76 -4.84 5.63
C SER A 308 -25.20 -6.24 5.42
N MET A 309 -23.88 -6.40 5.52
CA MET A 309 -23.26 -7.71 5.60
C MET A 309 -23.70 -8.36 6.92
N ALA A 310 -24.67 -9.26 6.86
CA ALA A 310 -24.96 -10.15 7.96
C ALA A 310 -23.82 -11.19 8.01
N PRO A 311 -23.00 -11.23 9.07
CA PRO A 311 -21.98 -12.26 9.16
C PRO A 311 -22.61 -13.66 9.05
N PRO A 312 -21.91 -14.61 8.39
CA PRO A 312 -22.45 -15.94 8.12
C PRO A 312 -22.97 -16.56 9.41
N ALA A 313 -24.16 -17.18 9.34
CA ALA A 313 -24.83 -17.77 10.51
C ALA A 313 -23.95 -18.77 11.28
N SER A 314 -22.93 -19.33 10.64
CA SER A 314 -21.95 -20.24 11.26
C SER A 314 -20.97 -19.56 12.24
N ALA A 315 -20.85 -18.22 12.23
CA ALA A 315 -20.01 -17.49 13.19
C ALA A 315 -20.74 -17.10 14.48
N TRP A 316 -22.08 -17.19 14.52
CA TRP A 316 -22.90 -16.71 15.64
C TRP A 316 -23.25 -17.77 16.68
N LEU A 317 -23.02 -19.06 16.40
CA LEU A 317 -23.34 -20.13 17.35
C LEU A 317 -22.34 -20.27 18.52
N ALA A 318 -21.36 -19.37 18.64
CA ALA A 318 -20.37 -19.40 19.73
C ALA A 318 -20.32 -18.15 20.62
N TRP A 319 -21.16 -17.13 20.39
CA TRP A 319 -21.21 -15.98 21.31
C TRP A 319 -22.52 -15.91 22.11
N PRO A 320 -22.46 -16.04 23.44
CA PRO A 320 -23.61 -15.74 24.28
C PRO A 320 -23.91 -14.24 24.14
N SER A 321 -25.17 -13.95 23.82
CA SER A 321 -25.93 -12.75 24.11
C SER A 321 -25.13 -11.47 24.40
N ARG A 322 -25.24 -10.51 23.47
CA ARG A 322 -24.85 -9.09 23.61
C ARG A 322 -24.84 -8.63 25.09
N PRO A 323 -23.69 -8.26 25.68
CA PRO A 323 -23.73 -7.45 26.88
C PRO A 323 -24.42 -6.14 26.47
N ALA A 324 -25.39 -5.67 27.26
CA ALA A 324 -25.84 -4.30 27.15
C ALA A 324 -24.70 -3.41 27.66
N TRP A 325 -23.91 -2.82 26.75
CA TRP A 325 -22.89 -1.86 27.14
C TRP A 325 -23.61 -0.61 27.66
N PRO A 326 -23.23 -0.08 28.84
CA PRO A 326 -23.85 1.13 29.34
C PRO A 326 -23.57 2.27 28.35
N SER A 327 -24.58 3.07 28.04
CA SER A 327 -24.45 4.26 27.20
C SER A 327 -23.44 5.23 27.82
N TRP A 328 -22.32 5.48 27.13
CA TRP A 328 -21.37 6.50 27.57
C TRP A 328 -21.97 7.88 27.30
N PRO A 329 -21.92 8.82 28.27
CA PRO A 329 -22.41 10.17 28.05
C PRO A 329 -21.55 10.89 26.99
N PRO A 330 -22.13 11.87 26.28
CA PRO A 330 -21.45 12.55 25.18
C PRO A 330 -20.14 13.20 25.64
N TRP A 331 -19.06 12.89 24.93
CA TRP A 331 -17.75 13.49 25.11
C TRP A 331 -17.83 15.00 24.82
N SER A 332 -17.84 15.82 25.87
CA SER A 332 -17.62 17.27 25.73
C SER A 332 -16.13 17.54 25.81
N SER A 333 -15.55 18.03 24.71
CA SER A 333 -14.16 18.50 24.68
C SER A 333 -14.08 19.89 25.30
N ARG A 334 -14.27 19.99 26.62
CA ARG A 334 -13.82 21.17 27.37
C ARG A 334 -12.42 20.86 27.88
N ALA A 335 -11.41 21.47 27.26
CA ALA A 335 -10.02 21.38 27.68
C ALA A 335 -9.94 21.64 29.19
N LYS A 336 -9.55 20.63 29.97
CA LYS A 336 -9.39 20.74 31.41
C LYS A 336 -7.99 21.29 31.70
N ASP A 337 -7.97 22.32 32.53
CA ASP A 337 -6.82 22.96 33.15
C ASP A 337 -5.67 21.98 33.46
N THR A 338 -4.47 22.45 33.18
CA THR A 338 -3.17 21.86 33.54
C THR A 338 -2.94 21.90 35.06
N ARG A 339 -3.75 21.18 35.83
CA ARG A 339 -3.46 20.88 37.24
C ARG A 339 -2.74 19.52 37.31
N PRO A 340 -1.69 19.38 38.15
CA PRO A 340 -1.05 18.09 38.35
C PRO A 340 -2.11 17.06 38.79
N LEU A 341 -2.10 15.90 38.12
CA LEU A 341 -3.03 14.80 38.39
C LEU A 341 -3.00 14.43 39.88
N PRO A 342 -4.17 14.14 40.50
CA PRO A 342 -4.23 13.77 41.90
C PRO A 342 -3.38 12.50 42.14
N PRO A 343 -2.68 12.40 43.28
CA PRO A 343 -1.69 11.35 43.54
C PRO A 343 -2.26 9.93 43.43
N THR A 344 -3.56 9.76 43.69
CA THR A 344 -4.28 8.48 43.60
C THR A 344 -4.31 7.88 42.19
N LEU A 345 -4.30 8.71 41.15
CA LEU A 345 -4.29 8.26 39.75
C LEU A 345 -2.90 7.76 39.30
N ARG A 346 -1.83 8.19 39.97
CA ARG A 346 -0.46 7.72 39.70
C ARG A 346 -0.28 6.30 40.22
N TRP A 347 -0.80 6.01 41.42
CA TRP A 347 -0.80 4.66 42.00
C TRP A 347 -1.62 3.68 41.17
N GLY A 348 -2.77 4.10 40.64
CA GLY A 348 -3.56 3.26 39.73
C GLY A 348 -2.80 2.87 38.46
N ARG A 349 -2.06 3.81 37.85
CA ARG A 349 -1.21 3.52 36.68
C ARG A 349 -0.04 2.60 37.02
N MET A 350 0.63 2.83 38.15
CA MET A 350 1.72 1.97 38.59
C MET A 350 1.24 0.55 38.90
N ALA A 351 0.08 0.40 39.55
CA ALA A 351 -0.53 -0.90 39.79
C ALA A 351 -0.91 -1.61 38.48
N TRP A 352 -1.43 -0.88 37.49
CA TRP A 352 -1.77 -1.44 36.19
C TRP A 352 -0.52 -1.90 35.41
N ILE A 353 0.54 -1.08 35.39
CA ILE A 353 1.82 -1.42 34.77
C ILE A 353 2.47 -2.62 35.49
N ALA A 354 2.47 -2.63 36.82
CA ALA A 354 2.99 -3.75 37.60
C ALA A 354 2.20 -5.05 37.32
N SER A 355 0.88 -4.97 37.19
CA SER A 355 0.06 -6.13 36.85
C SER A 355 0.36 -6.70 35.46
N ALA A 356 0.70 -5.83 34.50
CA ALA A 356 1.05 -6.23 33.14
C ALA A 356 2.44 -6.91 33.06
N LEU A 357 3.34 -6.66 34.02
CA LEU A 357 4.64 -7.33 34.12
C LEU A 357 4.58 -8.62 34.93
N VAL A 358 3.83 -8.62 36.04
CA VAL A 358 3.74 -9.79 36.93
C VAL A 358 2.87 -10.89 36.32
N GLY A 359 1.81 -10.55 35.59
CA GLY A 359 0.91 -11.53 34.96
C GLY A 359 1.62 -12.53 34.03
N PRO A 360 2.44 -12.07 33.07
CA PRO A 360 3.21 -12.95 32.19
C PRO A 360 4.21 -13.83 32.93
N LEU A 361 4.89 -13.31 33.96
CA LEU A 361 5.84 -14.07 34.79
C LEU A 361 5.14 -15.20 35.54
N VAL A 362 4.01 -14.91 36.20
CA VAL A 362 3.22 -15.93 36.89
C VAL A 362 2.69 -16.98 35.90
N TYR A 363 2.25 -16.55 34.71
CA TYR A 363 1.83 -17.49 33.67
C TYR A 363 2.98 -18.40 33.19
N LEU A 364 4.20 -17.87 33.02
CA LEU A 364 5.39 -18.65 32.68
C LEU A 364 5.70 -19.73 33.72
N PHE A 365 5.62 -19.39 35.02
CA PHE A 365 5.85 -20.36 36.10
C PHE A 365 4.71 -21.37 36.26
N VAL A 366 3.45 -20.98 36.11
CA VAL A 366 2.29 -21.87 36.25
C VAL A 366 2.11 -22.79 35.04
N SER A 367 2.46 -22.32 33.84
CA SER A 367 2.32 -23.12 32.61
C SER A 367 3.39 -24.19 32.44
N GLY A 368 4.44 -24.20 33.27
CA GLY A 368 5.52 -25.20 33.21
C GLY A 368 6.41 -25.08 31.97
N LEU A 369 6.42 -23.92 31.31
CA LEU A 369 7.17 -23.68 30.06
C LEU A 369 8.69 -23.53 30.28
N VAL A 370 9.13 -23.40 31.55
CA VAL A 370 10.53 -23.35 31.94
C VAL A 370 10.76 -24.43 33.01
N VAL A 371 11.47 -25.48 32.63
CA VAL A 371 12.04 -26.47 33.56
C VAL A 371 13.43 -25.96 33.92
N ILE A 372 13.61 -25.52 35.16
CA ILE A 372 14.93 -25.17 35.69
C ILE A 372 15.54 -26.49 36.15
N GLU A 373 16.36 -27.08 35.29
CA GLU A 373 17.21 -28.22 35.64
C GLU A 373 18.39 -27.66 36.44
N VAL A 374 18.42 -27.99 37.74
CA VAL A 374 19.54 -27.64 38.62
C VAL A 374 20.55 -28.77 38.45
N ASP A 375 21.58 -28.55 37.63
CA ASP A 375 22.77 -29.39 37.63
C ASP A 375 23.45 -29.24 39.00
N GLU A 376 23.50 -30.34 39.75
CA GLU A 376 24.32 -30.44 40.95
C GLU A 376 25.80 -30.45 40.51
N PRO A 377 26.66 -29.61 41.10
CA PRO A 377 28.07 -29.59 40.74
C PRO A 377 28.75 -30.84 41.31
N ASP A 378 28.95 -31.85 40.46
CA ASP A 378 29.83 -32.97 40.78
C ASP A 378 31.27 -32.51 40.95
N GLU A 379 31.94 -33.24 41.84
CA GLU A 379 33.16 -32.91 42.54
C GLU A 379 34.40 -32.76 41.65
N LEU A 380 35.33 -31.95 42.17
CA LEU A 380 36.69 -31.63 41.70
C LEU A 380 37.47 -32.84 41.14
N GLU A 381 37.91 -32.74 39.88
CA GLU A 381 39.15 -33.35 39.39
C GLU A 381 40.10 -32.27 38.87
N GLU A 382 41.38 -32.44 39.22
CA GLU A 382 42.51 -31.51 39.10
C GLU A 382 42.92 -31.19 37.64
N PRO A 383 43.70 -30.10 37.42
CA PRO A 383 43.95 -29.55 36.09
C PRO A 383 45.10 -30.29 35.39
N ASP A 384 44.85 -30.79 34.19
CA ASP A 384 45.91 -31.19 33.27
C ASP A 384 46.35 -30.00 32.41
N GLU A 385 47.66 -29.78 32.44
CA GLU A 385 48.43 -28.79 31.69
C GLU A 385 48.38 -29.03 30.16
N LEU A 386 48.78 -27.98 29.41
CA LEU A 386 49.12 -27.91 27.97
C LEU A 386 47.91 -27.58 27.07
N GLU A 387 47.96 -26.64 26.12
CA GLU A 387 49.05 -26.17 25.27
C GLU A 387 48.64 -24.78 24.71
N GLU A 388 49.57 -23.82 24.64
CA GLU A 388 49.35 -22.50 24.03
C GLU A 388 49.06 -22.62 22.52
N PRO A 389 48.04 -21.91 21.97
CA PRO A 389 47.99 -21.64 20.54
C PRO A 389 48.35 -20.18 20.25
N ASP A 390 49.56 -20.04 19.70
CA ASP A 390 50.06 -19.13 18.67
C ASP A 390 49.41 -17.74 18.45
N GLU A 391 50.29 -16.75 18.47
CA GLU A 391 50.13 -15.36 18.01
C GLU A 391 49.47 -15.27 16.61
N PRO A 392 48.48 -14.38 16.40
CA PRO A 392 48.15 -13.93 15.06
C PRO A 392 49.18 -12.90 14.57
N ALA A 393 49.75 -13.24 13.42
CA ALA A 393 50.78 -12.52 12.69
C ALA A 393 50.42 -11.07 12.29
N ASP A 394 51.50 -10.31 12.19
CA ASP A 394 51.69 -8.96 11.68
C ASP A 394 51.01 -8.68 10.31
N PRO A 395 50.21 -7.61 10.15
CA PRO A 395 49.56 -7.24 8.89
C PRO A 395 50.40 -6.29 8.01
N ASP A 396 51.72 -6.47 7.93
CA ASP A 396 52.60 -5.72 7.03
C ASP A 396 53.31 -6.65 6.03
N ALA A 397 52.57 -7.11 5.02
CA ALA A 397 53.14 -7.68 3.79
C ALA A 397 52.37 -7.16 2.57
N LEU A 398 52.75 -5.95 2.15
CA LEU A 398 52.43 -5.39 0.85
C LEU A 398 53.27 -6.11 -0.22
N GLU A 399 52.65 -7.01 -0.98
CA GLU A 399 53.18 -7.47 -2.27
C GLU A 399 52.55 -6.66 -3.40
N ASP A 400 53.36 -5.76 -3.92
CA ASP A 400 53.35 -5.26 -5.30
C ASP A 400 53.56 -6.46 -6.26
N PRO A 401 52.77 -6.55 -7.34
CA PRO A 401 53.46 -6.59 -8.62
C PRO A 401 52.77 -5.71 -9.67
N GLY A 402 53.48 -4.66 -10.07
CA GLY A 402 53.37 -4.09 -11.40
C GLY A 402 53.73 -5.13 -12.46
N GLU A 403 52.93 -5.20 -13.52
CA GLU A 403 53.45 -5.18 -14.89
C GLU A 403 52.31 -4.88 -15.89
N THR A 404 52.42 -3.70 -16.51
CA THR A 404 52.22 -3.42 -17.93
C THR A 404 50.87 -3.78 -18.59
N LEU A 405 50.06 -2.75 -18.86
CA LEU A 405 49.27 -2.70 -20.09
C LEU A 405 49.52 -1.37 -20.80
N GLY A 406 49.92 -1.49 -22.06
CA GLY A 406 50.46 -0.42 -22.88
C GLY A 406 49.48 0.69 -23.16
N ALA A 407 50.01 1.90 -23.14
CA ALA A 407 49.45 3.05 -23.82
C ALA A 407 49.87 2.94 -25.28
N ASP A 408 48.97 2.47 -26.13
CA ASP A 408 48.96 2.67 -27.58
C ASP A 408 47.49 2.55 -28.03
N GLU A 409 47.09 3.36 -29.01
CA GLU A 409 45.74 3.49 -29.58
C GLU A 409 44.77 4.46 -28.87
N MET A 410 45.14 5.74 -28.83
CA MET A 410 44.15 6.82 -28.83
C MET A 410 44.64 7.99 -29.70
N GLU A 411 44.88 7.73 -30.98
CA GLU A 411 45.17 8.77 -31.97
C GLU A 411 44.74 8.26 -33.35
N ASP A 412 43.47 8.44 -33.68
CA ASP A 412 42.96 8.60 -35.05
C ASP A 412 41.45 8.73 -34.97
N LEU A 413 40.94 9.96 -35.11
CA LEU A 413 39.64 10.31 -35.71
C LEU A 413 39.56 11.84 -35.74
N ALA A 414 40.41 12.42 -36.58
CA ALA A 414 40.21 13.75 -37.13
C ALA A 414 40.04 13.60 -38.66
N LEU A 415 39.14 14.43 -39.21
CA LEU A 415 38.94 14.73 -40.63
C LEU A 415 38.01 13.79 -41.42
N GLU A 416 36.71 14.10 -41.38
CA GLU A 416 35.88 14.05 -42.59
C GLU A 416 35.03 15.33 -42.60
N ASP A 417 35.65 16.38 -43.14
CA ASP A 417 35.03 17.60 -43.60
C ASP A 417 34.88 17.40 -45.12
N ASP A 418 33.71 16.95 -45.56
CA ASP A 418 33.37 16.82 -46.97
C ASP A 418 32.00 17.45 -47.20
N ALA A 419 32.05 18.72 -47.59
CA ALA A 419 30.98 19.42 -48.27
C ALA A 419 31.18 19.25 -49.78
N PRO A 420 30.17 18.78 -50.54
CA PRO A 420 30.06 19.12 -51.94
C PRO A 420 29.19 20.36 -52.12
N GLU A 421 29.80 21.33 -52.80
CA GLU A 421 29.19 22.46 -53.49
C GLU A 421 28.09 21.94 -54.44
N ASP A 422 26.87 22.48 -54.32
CA ASP A 422 25.92 22.50 -55.41
C ASP A 422 25.84 23.95 -55.93
N ASP A 423 26.34 24.11 -57.15
CA ASP A 423 26.18 25.26 -58.02
C ASP A 423 24.71 25.41 -58.44
N ASP A 424 24.13 26.57 -58.14
CA ASP A 424 23.05 27.18 -58.94
C ASP A 424 23.59 28.51 -59.52
N ALA A 425 24.20 28.45 -60.71
CA ALA A 425 24.26 29.53 -61.72
C ALA A 425 24.87 29.06 -63.05
#